data_AF-A0A914AYN3-F1
#
_entry.id   AF-A0A914AYN3-F1
#
_cell.length_a   1.000
_cell.length_b   1.000
_cell.length_c   1.000
_cell.angle_alpha   90.00
_cell.angle_beta   90.00
_cell.angle_gamma   90.00
#
_symmetry.space_group_name_H-M   'P 1'
#
loop_
_entity.id
_entity.type
_entity.pdbx_description
1 polymer ?
#
loop_
_entity_poly.entity_id
_entity_poly.type
_entity_poly.pdbx_seq_one_letter_code
_entity_poly.pdbx_strand_id
1 'polypeptide(L)'
;MAPVGLSPTCVTMHQQEERDAQAQPTSPARQTVDICCDAQTKRIKIIIRRLSTSNELASPWDQRTGTKRKTSPTEDCQFISPKKPRPSPDSKFINHTDWKAESDLWVPELGLRAKDRVLLTDGEWLTDNHIVAAQQLLHRQFPALEGLQEPVLGNVLQFKPIVSDGIQVIQNGSNHWVTLRKLGEKVKVMDSKNMGLTRQLTHQVINLCGVVDSNNDDDEAGNGTLEVRLPRMHRQRGSSDCGVFAVAYATEMAFQGNPELVVYEQKRLRRHLEACLECREMKPFPKKACKERTAREIGERMQVVQRINPQHLSTNAEPVGHQRST
;
A
#
# COMPACT_ATOMS: atom_id res chain seq x y z
N MET A 1 63.12 12.31 23.32
CA MET A 1 62.79 13.21 24.45
C MET A 1 61.31 13.55 24.35
N ALA A 2 60.51 13.06 25.30
CA ALA A 2 59.12 13.47 25.52
C ALA A 2 59.07 14.80 26.29
N PRO A 3 57.90 15.45 26.38
CA PRO A 3 57.10 15.37 27.63
C PRO A 3 55.60 15.11 27.33
N VAL A 4 54.86 14.24 28.05
CA VAL A 4 54.33 14.30 29.44
C VAL A 4 53.35 15.47 29.65
N GLY A 5 52.04 15.19 29.62
CA GLY A 5 51.14 15.29 30.80
C GLY A 5 50.01 16.31 30.49
N LEU A 6 48.76 16.26 30.95
CA LEU A 6 48.07 15.62 32.07
C LEU A 6 46.55 15.57 31.77
N SER A 7 45.86 14.56 32.31
CA SER A 7 44.41 14.54 32.59
C SER A 7 44.15 15.18 33.97
N PRO A 8 42.94 15.69 34.29
CA PRO A 8 42.10 14.92 35.22
C PRO A 8 40.55 15.04 35.07
N THR A 9 39.89 13.99 35.61
CA THR A 9 38.63 13.95 36.40
C THR A 9 37.23 14.09 35.76
N CYS A 10 36.58 12.93 35.63
CA CYS A 10 35.32 12.47 36.27
C CYS A 10 34.33 13.52 36.83
N VAL A 11 33.08 13.51 36.32
CA VAL A 11 31.87 13.88 37.06
C VAL A 11 30.77 12.86 36.75
N THR A 12 30.34 12.17 37.81
CA THR A 12 29.16 11.30 37.86
C THR A 12 27.92 12.17 38.04
N MET A 13 26.89 11.99 37.21
CA MET A 13 25.53 12.47 37.52
C MET A 13 24.53 11.32 37.46
N HIS A 14 23.97 11.02 38.63
CA HIS A 14 22.70 10.32 38.80
C HIS A 14 21.54 11.24 38.44
N GLN A 15 20.55 10.72 37.71
CA GLN A 15 19.14 11.15 37.71
C GLN A 15 18.34 9.98 37.09
N GLN A 16 17.73 9.11 37.88
CA GLN A 16 16.40 9.21 38.53
C GLN A 16 15.33 8.55 37.65
N GLU A 17 14.92 7.35 38.07
CA GLU A 17 13.82 6.55 37.52
C GLU A 17 12.48 7.26 37.74
N GLU A 18 11.70 7.43 36.67
CA GLU A 18 10.26 7.62 36.74
C GLU A 18 9.55 6.37 36.20
N ARG A 19 8.68 5.80 37.05
CA ARG A 19 7.74 4.75 36.71
C ARG A 19 6.50 5.42 36.13
N ASP A 20 6.01 4.92 35.00
CA ASP A 20 4.63 5.15 34.59
C ASP A 20 3.99 3.91 33.95
N ALA A 21 2.69 3.82 34.18
CA ALA A 21 1.88 2.61 34.19
C ALA A 21 1.65 1.96 32.81
N GLN A 22 1.62 0.63 32.83
CA GLN A 22 1.36 -0.25 31.70
C GLN A 22 -0.16 -0.38 31.47
N ALA A 23 -0.67 0.19 30.37
CA ALA A 23 -2.01 -0.10 29.86
C ALA A 23 -1.93 -1.23 28.82
N GLN A 24 -2.67 -2.33 29.05
CA GLN A 24 -2.79 -3.44 28.11
C GLN A 24 -3.67 -3.06 26.89
N PRO A 25 -3.26 -3.37 25.65
CA PRO A 25 -4.16 -3.29 24.50
C PRO A 25 -5.08 -4.52 24.44
N THR A 26 -6.39 -4.28 24.33
CA THR A 26 -7.42 -5.28 24.09
C THR A 26 -7.25 -5.94 22.71
N SER A 27 -7.23 -7.27 22.69
CA SER A 27 -7.09 -8.11 21.49
C SER A 27 -8.30 -8.02 20.55
N PRO A 28 -8.15 -7.88 19.22
CA PRO A 28 -9.27 -7.90 18.29
C PRO A 28 -9.77 -9.34 18.02
N ALA A 29 -11.07 -9.46 17.77
CA ALA A 29 -11.77 -10.72 17.53
C ALA A 29 -11.17 -11.53 16.37
N ARG A 30 -10.85 -12.81 16.63
CA ARG A 30 -10.36 -13.78 15.63
C ARG A 30 -11.45 -14.08 14.59
N GLN A 31 -11.15 -13.83 13.32
CA GLN A 31 -11.85 -14.42 12.19
C GLN A 31 -11.01 -15.56 11.64
N THR A 32 -11.67 -16.67 11.28
CA THR A 32 -11.02 -17.78 10.56
C THR A 32 -11.53 -17.78 9.12
N VAL A 33 -10.59 -17.91 8.18
CA VAL A 33 -10.85 -17.92 6.75
C VAL A 33 -10.54 -19.32 6.23
N ASP A 34 -11.56 -19.99 5.70
CA ASP A 34 -11.39 -21.28 5.04
C ASP A 34 -11.35 -21.06 3.52
N ILE A 35 -10.35 -21.65 2.87
CA ILE A 35 -10.16 -21.61 1.43
C ILE A 35 -10.42 -23.00 0.88
N CYS A 36 -11.44 -23.14 0.03
CA CYS A 36 -11.69 -24.39 -0.69
C CYS A 36 -11.52 -24.19 -2.19
N CYS A 37 -10.81 -25.13 -2.81
CA CYS A 37 -10.63 -25.20 -4.25
C CYS A 37 -11.72 -26.09 -4.85
N ASP A 38 -12.50 -25.53 -5.77
CA ASP A 38 -13.46 -26.30 -6.56
C ASP A 38 -12.71 -26.96 -7.72
N ALA A 39 -12.51 -28.28 -7.62
CA ALA A 39 -11.69 -29.06 -8.54
C ALA A 39 -12.21 -29.05 -9.99
N GLN A 40 -13.48 -28.69 -10.21
CA GLN A 40 -14.12 -28.76 -11.52
C GLN A 40 -14.08 -27.42 -12.26
N THR A 41 -14.12 -26.31 -11.52
CA THR A 41 -14.12 -24.96 -12.12
C THR A 41 -12.79 -24.22 -11.99
N LYS A 42 -11.81 -24.77 -11.26
CA LYS A 42 -10.53 -24.12 -10.93
C LYS A 42 -10.71 -22.71 -10.33
N ARG A 43 -11.86 -22.44 -9.72
CA ARG A 43 -12.15 -21.18 -9.02
C ARG A 43 -11.98 -21.38 -7.52
N ILE A 44 -11.38 -20.38 -6.87
CA ILE A 44 -11.18 -20.36 -5.42
C ILE A 44 -12.42 -19.74 -4.78
N LYS A 45 -13.04 -20.46 -3.83
CA LYS A 45 -14.12 -19.92 -2.99
C LYS A 45 -13.57 -19.69 -1.59
N ILE A 46 -13.77 -18.47 -1.09
CA ILE A 46 -13.39 -18.07 0.28
C ILE A 46 -14.67 -17.97 1.12
N ILE A 47 -14.72 -18.73 2.22
CA ILE A 47 -15.84 -18.68 3.17
C ILE A 47 -15.34 -18.07 4.47
N ILE A 48 -15.93 -16.95 4.87
CA ILE A 48 -15.58 -16.25 6.11
C ILE A 48 -16.63 -16.61 7.17
N ARG A 49 -16.21 -17.26 8.25
CA ARG A 49 -17.07 -17.54 9.40
C ARG A 49 -16.68 -16.65 10.57
N ARG A 50 -17.68 -15.97 11.14
CA ARG A 50 -17.52 -15.17 12.36
C ARG A 50 -17.71 -16.08 13.57
N LEU A 51 -16.72 -16.16 14.46
CA LEU A 51 -16.92 -16.73 15.78
C LEU A 51 -17.64 -15.69 16.65
N SER A 52 -18.89 -16.01 17.03
CA SER A 52 -19.67 -15.23 17.98
C SER A 52 -19.07 -15.35 19.37
N THR A 53 -18.54 -14.27 19.93
CA THR A 53 -18.32 -14.16 21.37
C THR A 53 -19.68 -13.91 22.04
N SER A 54 -20.22 -14.94 22.69
CA SER A 54 -21.38 -14.81 23.56
C SER A 54 -21.01 -13.99 24.80
N ASN A 55 -21.54 -12.77 24.88
CA ASN A 55 -21.79 -12.11 26.15
C ASN A 55 -23.14 -11.39 26.02
N GLU A 56 -24.20 -12.14 26.37
CA GLU A 56 -25.49 -11.57 26.70
C GLU A 56 -25.37 -10.78 28.01
N LEU A 57 -25.47 -9.47 27.93
CA LEU A 57 -25.98 -8.65 29.02
C LEU A 57 -27.28 -8.04 28.51
N ALA A 58 -28.37 -8.78 28.72
CA ALA A 58 -29.71 -8.28 28.59
C ALA A 58 -29.93 -7.17 29.64
N SER A 59 -30.42 -6.01 29.20
CA SER A 59 -31.08 -5.05 30.08
C SER A 59 -32.39 -4.59 29.45
N PRO A 60 -33.47 -4.47 30.23
CA PRO A 60 -34.79 -4.85 29.77
C PRO A 60 -35.77 -3.68 29.88
N TRP A 61 -35.93 -2.89 28.82
CA TRP A 61 -37.07 -1.97 28.69
C TRP A 61 -37.39 -1.76 27.23
N ASP A 62 -38.32 -2.56 26.70
CA ASP A 62 -39.37 -2.08 25.79
C ASP A 62 -40.26 -3.26 25.36
N GLN A 63 -41.42 -3.38 26.00
CA GLN A 63 -42.58 -4.05 25.40
C GLN A 63 -43.79 -3.14 25.51
N ARG A 64 -44.14 -2.53 24.38
CA ARG A 64 -45.50 -2.06 24.13
C ARG A 64 -46.41 -3.27 23.93
N THR A 65 -47.46 -3.35 24.74
CA THR A 65 -48.73 -3.97 24.32
C THR A 65 -49.84 -2.95 24.52
N GLY A 66 -50.77 -2.93 23.58
CA GLY A 66 -51.76 -1.87 23.45
C GLY A 66 -53.12 -2.18 24.06
N THR A 67 -54.04 -1.26 23.70
CA THR A 67 -55.50 -1.37 23.57
C THR A 67 -56.41 -1.02 24.75
N LYS A 68 -57.17 0.08 24.57
CA LYS A 68 -58.65 0.22 24.53
C LYS A 68 -59.29 1.30 25.44
N ARG A 69 -60.09 2.16 24.75
CA ARG A 69 -61.39 2.78 25.12
C ARG A 69 -61.32 3.92 26.18
N LYS A 70 -62.13 4.99 26.16
CA LYS A 70 -63.49 5.25 25.64
C LYS A 70 -63.81 6.78 25.75
N THR A 71 -64.71 7.25 24.87
CA THR A 71 -65.75 8.32 25.03
C THR A 71 -65.42 9.83 25.15
N SER A 72 -66.15 10.56 24.30
CA SER A 72 -66.38 12.01 24.07
C SER A 72 -67.37 12.66 25.06
N PRO A 73 -68.00 13.85 24.80
CA PRO A 73 -67.60 15.11 24.14
C PRO A 73 -67.87 16.36 25.05
N THR A 74 -67.42 17.56 24.67
CA THR A 74 -68.17 18.83 24.92
C THR A 74 -67.57 20.01 24.15
N GLU A 75 -68.46 20.92 23.78
CA GLU A 75 -68.32 21.97 22.79
C GLU A 75 -67.74 23.29 23.34
N ASP A 76 -67.35 24.13 22.39
CA ASP A 76 -67.52 25.60 22.33
C ASP A 76 -66.37 26.60 22.60
N CYS A 77 -66.43 27.61 21.71
CA CYS A 77 -65.88 28.97 21.73
C CYS A 77 -64.49 29.24 21.12
N GLN A 78 -64.57 29.55 19.82
CA GLN A 78 -63.87 30.57 19.02
C GLN A 78 -62.92 31.53 19.76
N PHE A 79 -61.71 31.73 19.19
CA PHE A 79 -61.14 33.07 18.94
C PHE A 79 -60.06 32.98 17.84
N ILE A 80 -60.25 33.75 16.77
CA ILE A 80 -59.30 33.91 15.66
C ILE A 80 -58.36 35.08 15.98
N SER A 81 -57.06 34.89 15.77
CA SER A 81 -56.18 35.97 15.27
C SER A 81 -54.90 35.42 14.62
N PRO A 82 -54.33 36.15 13.64
CA PRO A 82 -53.60 35.56 12.52
C PRO A 82 -52.09 35.60 12.74
N LYS A 83 -51.33 34.67 12.13
CA LYS A 83 -49.95 34.94 11.67
C LYS A 83 -49.28 33.80 10.88
N LYS A 84 -48.70 34.26 9.75
CA LYS A 84 -47.55 33.78 8.95
C LYS A 84 -47.80 32.76 7.83
N PRO A 85 -47.36 33.07 6.59
CA PRO A 85 -47.43 32.15 5.47
C PRO A 85 -46.45 30.98 5.66
N ARG A 86 -46.88 29.78 5.23
CA ARG A 86 -46.05 28.58 5.11
C ARG A 86 -44.90 28.83 4.12
N PRO A 87 -43.66 28.38 4.41
CA PRO A 87 -42.68 28.15 3.36
C PRO A 87 -43.09 26.91 2.56
N SER A 88 -42.93 27.01 1.25
CA SER A 88 -43.11 25.95 0.25
C SER A 88 -42.17 24.77 0.51
N PRO A 89 -42.57 23.52 0.19
CA PRO A 89 -41.79 22.32 0.47
C PRO A 89 -40.81 22.05 -0.68
N ASP A 90 -39.83 22.91 -0.88
CA ASP A 90 -38.73 22.65 -1.82
C ASP A 90 -37.41 23.23 -1.28
N SER A 91 -36.99 22.75 -0.11
CA SER A 91 -35.59 22.86 0.30
C SER A 91 -35.02 21.46 0.43
N LYS A 92 -34.31 21.04 -0.62
CA LYS A 92 -33.43 19.87 -0.57
C LYS A 92 -32.51 20.03 0.63
N PHE A 93 -32.55 19.07 1.55
CA PHE A 93 -31.60 18.96 2.65
C PHE A 93 -30.19 18.85 2.04
N ILE A 94 -29.45 19.96 2.04
CA ILE A 94 -28.01 19.92 1.81
C ILE A 94 -27.41 19.35 3.09
N ASN A 95 -26.91 18.11 3.02
CA ASN A 95 -26.20 17.48 4.12
C ASN A 95 -24.94 18.30 4.42
N HIS A 96 -24.91 18.94 5.60
CA HIS A 96 -23.77 19.70 6.13
C HIS A 96 -22.49 18.85 6.36
N THR A 97 -22.48 17.58 5.97
CA THR A 97 -21.30 16.69 6.03
C THR A 97 -20.43 16.75 4.77
N ASP A 98 -20.98 17.15 3.62
CA ASP A 98 -20.22 17.15 2.34
C ASP A 98 -19.19 18.28 2.27
N TRP A 99 -19.54 19.49 2.73
CA TRP A 99 -18.65 20.66 2.63
C TRP A 99 -17.37 20.52 3.46
N LYS A 100 -17.40 19.78 4.57
CA LYS A 100 -16.20 19.51 5.38
C LYS A 100 -15.27 18.50 4.71
N ALA A 101 -15.83 17.53 3.98
CA ALA A 101 -15.03 16.48 3.34
C ALA A 101 -14.26 16.98 2.12
N GLU A 102 -14.84 17.91 1.34
CA GLU A 102 -14.14 18.58 0.23
C GLU A 102 -13.08 19.57 0.72
N SER A 103 -13.29 20.23 1.86
CA SER A 103 -12.34 21.20 2.43
C SER A 103 -11.01 20.59 2.92
N ASP A 104 -10.94 19.28 3.08
CA ASP A 104 -9.75 18.53 3.52
C ASP A 104 -8.95 17.93 2.33
N LEU A 105 -9.40 18.14 1.10
CA LEU A 105 -8.70 17.63 -0.09
C LEU A 105 -7.52 18.54 -0.43
N TRP A 106 -6.34 17.94 -0.60
CA TRP A 106 -5.15 18.62 -1.08
C TRP A 106 -5.05 18.54 -2.61
N VAL A 107 -5.19 17.35 -3.19
CA VAL A 107 -5.28 17.14 -4.65
C VAL A 107 -6.53 16.31 -4.95
N PRO A 108 -7.70 16.95 -5.15
CA PRO A 108 -8.98 16.26 -5.30
C PRO A 108 -8.99 15.20 -6.40
N GLU A 109 -8.39 15.47 -7.56
CA GLU A 109 -8.42 14.56 -8.71
C GLU A 109 -7.57 13.29 -8.54
N LEU A 110 -6.76 13.26 -7.48
CA LEU A 110 -5.96 12.11 -7.06
C LEU A 110 -6.46 11.53 -5.72
N GLY A 111 -7.54 12.08 -5.15
CA GLY A 111 -8.09 11.66 -3.87
C GLY A 111 -7.17 11.93 -2.67
N LEU A 112 -6.17 12.81 -2.82
CA LEU A 112 -5.20 13.12 -1.76
C LEU A 112 -5.76 14.19 -0.82
N ARG A 113 -5.54 13.99 0.48
CA ARG A 113 -6.00 14.87 1.56
C ARG A 113 -4.86 15.67 2.17
N ALA A 114 -5.20 16.68 2.97
CA ALA A 114 -4.23 17.50 3.69
C ALA A 114 -3.27 16.64 4.54
N LYS A 115 -3.78 15.57 5.17
CA LYS A 115 -2.95 14.61 5.92
C LYS A 115 -1.89 13.92 5.05
N ASP A 116 -2.21 13.60 3.79
CA ASP A 116 -1.28 12.94 2.88
C ASP A 116 -0.13 13.90 2.55
N ARG A 117 -0.46 15.19 2.31
CA ARG A 117 0.54 16.25 2.15
C ARG A 117 1.53 16.30 3.31
N VAL A 118 1.02 16.33 4.54
CA VAL A 118 1.84 16.40 5.75
C VAL A 118 2.78 15.20 5.85
N LEU A 119 2.26 13.97 5.63
CA LEU A 119 3.11 12.77 5.64
C LEU A 119 4.21 12.82 4.57
N LEU A 120 3.91 13.35 3.39
CA LEU A 120 4.90 13.54 2.34
C LEU A 120 5.97 14.56 2.76
N THR A 121 5.58 15.73 3.28
CA THR A 121 6.49 16.83 3.61
C THR A 121 7.35 16.58 4.84
N ASP A 122 6.81 15.86 5.83
CA ASP A 122 7.46 15.67 7.14
C ASP A 122 8.50 14.54 7.14
N GLY A 123 8.66 13.85 6.02
CA GLY A 123 9.63 12.75 5.90
C GLY A 123 9.07 11.40 6.34
N GLU A 124 7.76 11.28 6.56
CA GLU A 124 7.09 10.05 6.96
C GLU A 124 6.98 9.03 5.81
N TRP A 125 6.58 7.81 6.15
CA TRP A 125 6.43 6.73 5.17
C TRP A 125 5.30 7.07 4.21
N LEU A 126 5.57 6.96 2.90
CA LEU A 126 4.51 7.12 1.90
C LEU A 126 3.50 5.98 2.03
N THR A 127 2.23 6.36 1.99
CA THR A 127 1.08 5.45 2.05
C THR A 127 0.66 4.98 0.66
N ASP A 128 -0.23 3.99 0.59
CA ASP A 128 -0.82 3.52 -0.65
C ASP A 128 -1.45 4.67 -1.47
N ASN A 129 -2.08 5.66 -0.83
CA ASN A 129 -2.67 6.82 -1.50
C ASN A 129 -1.64 7.57 -2.36
N HIS A 130 -0.44 7.80 -1.84
CA HIS A 130 0.63 8.48 -2.57
C HIS A 130 1.08 7.67 -3.78
N ILE A 131 1.22 6.35 -3.62
CA ILE A 131 1.68 5.46 -4.68
C ILE A 131 0.61 5.30 -5.75
N VAL A 132 -0.67 5.15 -5.36
CA VAL A 132 -1.80 5.13 -6.29
C VAL A 132 -1.85 6.43 -7.09
N ALA A 133 -1.76 7.58 -6.44
CA ALA A 133 -1.76 8.88 -7.11
C ALA A 133 -0.61 9.01 -8.12
N ALA A 134 0.62 8.64 -7.73
CA ALA A 134 1.77 8.68 -8.61
C ALA A 134 1.65 7.72 -9.81
N GLN A 135 1.19 6.50 -9.58
CA GLN A 135 0.97 5.52 -10.66
C GLN A 135 -0.16 5.94 -11.61
N GLN A 136 -1.23 6.56 -11.09
CA GLN A 136 -2.30 7.12 -11.92
C GLN A 136 -1.77 8.22 -12.84
N LEU A 137 -0.92 9.13 -12.34
CA LEU A 137 -0.31 10.16 -13.18
C LEU A 137 0.59 9.56 -14.26
N LEU A 138 1.44 8.59 -13.90
CA LEU A 138 2.27 7.87 -14.89
C LEU A 138 1.42 7.16 -15.94
N HIS A 139 0.34 6.48 -15.53
CA HIS A 139 -0.53 5.78 -16.47
C HIS A 139 -1.26 6.75 -17.41
N ARG A 140 -1.69 7.92 -16.92
CA ARG A 140 -2.26 8.99 -17.76
C ARG A 140 -1.26 9.54 -18.78
N GLN A 141 0.00 9.73 -18.38
CA GLN A 141 1.05 10.26 -19.26
C GLN A 141 1.60 9.21 -20.25
N PHE A 142 1.58 7.93 -19.86
CA PHE A 142 2.12 6.83 -20.65
C PHE A 142 1.10 5.67 -20.78
N PRO A 143 -0.03 5.85 -21.50
CA PRO A 143 -1.11 4.86 -21.55
C PRO A 143 -0.71 3.52 -22.18
N ALA A 144 0.36 3.49 -22.97
CA ALA A 144 0.88 2.28 -23.58
C ALA A 144 1.68 1.38 -22.60
N LEU A 145 2.08 1.91 -21.43
CA LEU A 145 2.74 1.11 -20.41
C LEU A 145 1.71 0.29 -19.63
N GLU A 146 1.90 -1.03 -19.61
CA GLU A 146 1.13 -1.91 -18.74
C GLU A 146 1.59 -1.82 -17.28
N GLY A 147 0.78 -2.37 -16.38
CA GLY A 147 1.01 -2.29 -14.93
C GLY A 147 0.37 -1.05 -14.32
N LEU A 148 1.09 -0.38 -13.41
CA LEU A 148 0.67 0.79 -12.66
C LEU A 148 -0.69 0.63 -11.94
N GLN A 149 -1.00 -0.59 -11.52
CA GLN A 149 -2.23 -0.97 -10.83
C GLN A 149 -2.18 -0.62 -9.35
N GLU A 150 -3.33 -0.55 -8.68
CA GLU A 150 -3.38 -0.26 -7.24
C GLU A 150 -2.54 -1.27 -6.42
N PRO A 151 -1.56 -0.81 -5.61
CA PRO A 151 -0.64 -1.71 -4.92
C PRO A 151 -1.32 -2.69 -3.95
N VAL A 152 -2.49 -2.31 -3.41
CA VAL A 152 -3.28 -3.14 -2.49
C VAL A 152 -3.68 -4.49 -3.10
N LEU A 153 -3.82 -4.57 -4.42
CA LEU A 153 -4.11 -5.81 -5.14
C LEU A 153 -3.02 -6.88 -4.93
N GLY A 154 -1.80 -6.45 -4.61
CA GLY A 154 -0.69 -7.35 -4.30
C GLY A 154 -0.85 -8.10 -2.99
N ASN A 155 -1.60 -7.55 -2.03
CA ASN A 155 -1.88 -8.24 -0.77
C ASN A 155 -2.84 -9.42 -0.96
N VAL A 156 -3.67 -9.38 -2.01
CA VAL A 156 -4.65 -10.42 -2.34
C VAL A 156 -4.27 -11.21 -3.60
N LEU A 157 -3.14 -10.91 -4.24
CA LEU A 157 -2.66 -11.52 -5.49
C LEU A 157 -3.71 -11.47 -6.62
N GLN A 158 -4.33 -10.30 -6.79
CA GLN A 158 -5.36 -10.05 -7.81
C GLN A 158 -4.94 -8.99 -8.83
N PHE A 159 -3.64 -8.84 -9.08
CA PHE A 159 -3.22 -8.02 -10.20
C PHE A 159 -3.70 -8.62 -11.50
N LYS A 160 -4.07 -7.75 -12.45
CA LYS A 160 -4.13 -8.12 -13.85
C LYS A 160 -2.70 -8.43 -14.32
N PRO A 161 -2.45 -9.56 -14.98
CA PRO A 161 -1.12 -9.87 -15.50
C PRO A 161 -0.63 -8.79 -16.48
N ILE A 162 0.66 -8.49 -16.39
CA ILE A 162 1.41 -7.67 -17.35
C ILE A 162 1.91 -8.62 -18.45
N VAL A 163 1.34 -8.55 -19.64
CA VAL A 163 1.68 -9.42 -20.77
C VAL A 163 2.79 -8.81 -21.61
N SER A 164 2.82 -7.49 -21.77
CA SER A 164 3.85 -6.77 -22.51
C SER A 164 4.85 -6.05 -21.60
N ASP A 165 5.39 -4.93 -22.06
CA ASP A 165 6.29 -4.07 -21.29
C ASP A 165 5.49 -3.27 -20.26
N GLY A 166 5.90 -3.35 -18.99
CA GLY A 166 5.15 -2.72 -17.93
C GLY A 166 5.98 -2.35 -16.71
N ILE A 167 5.46 -1.40 -15.96
CA ILE A 167 6.07 -0.89 -14.72
C ILE A 167 5.03 -1.03 -13.60
N GLN A 168 5.47 -1.45 -12.43
CA GLN A 168 4.58 -1.54 -11.27
C GLN A 168 5.34 -1.16 -10.00
N VAL A 169 4.76 -0.29 -9.18
CA VAL A 169 5.24 -0.03 -7.81
C VAL A 169 4.40 -0.88 -6.86
N ILE A 170 5.06 -1.66 -6.01
CA ILE A 170 4.40 -2.55 -5.04
C ILE A 170 5.12 -2.53 -3.69
N GLN A 171 4.42 -2.99 -2.66
CA GLN A 171 5.05 -3.30 -1.37
C GLN A 171 5.66 -4.70 -1.40
N ASN A 172 6.78 -4.87 -0.72
CA ASN A 172 7.44 -6.18 -0.57
C ASN A 172 6.88 -7.02 0.60
N GLY A 173 5.84 -6.58 1.30
CA GLY A 173 5.28 -7.28 2.47
C GLY A 173 5.91 -6.94 3.83
N SER A 174 6.91 -6.05 3.87
CA SER A 174 7.48 -5.51 5.10
C SER A 174 7.43 -3.99 5.14
N ASN A 175 6.29 -3.43 4.70
CA ASN A 175 6.01 -1.99 4.56
C ASN A 175 7.01 -1.23 3.67
N HIS A 176 7.75 -1.93 2.81
CA HIS A 176 8.80 -1.33 1.98
C HIS A 176 8.42 -1.35 0.50
N TRP A 177 8.56 -0.20 -0.14
CA TRP A 177 8.18 0.02 -1.53
C TRP A 177 9.32 -0.33 -2.50
N VAL A 178 8.98 -1.04 -3.58
CA VAL A 178 9.90 -1.41 -4.66
C VAL A 178 9.25 -1.17 -6.01
N THR A 179 10.08 -1.08 -7.05
CA THR A 179 9.61 -0.92 -8.44
C THR A 179 9.96 -2.14 -9.27
N LEU A 180 8.95 -2.72 -9.91
CA LEU A 180 9.07 -3.75 -10.91
C LEU A 180 9.10 -3.14 -12.31
N ARG A 181 9.94 -3.71 -13.18
CA ARG A 181 9.89 -3.51 -14.63
C ARG A 181 9.87 -4.86 -15.31
N LYS A 182 8.84 -5.11 -16.12
CA LYS A 182 8.80 -6.25 -17.05
C LYS A 182 9.26 -5.79 -18.44
N LEU A 183 10.13 -6.59 -19.05
CA LEU A 183 10.61 -6.45 -20.43
C LEU A 183 10.70 -7.84 -21.03
N GLY A 184 9.71 -8.21 -21.85
CA GLY A 184 9.53 -9.60 -22.30
C GLY A 184 9.38 -10.57 -21.12
N GLU A 185 10.23 -11.60 -21.08
CA GLU A 185 10.28 -12.63 -20.02
C GLU A 185 11.19 -12.25 -18.84
N LYS A 186 11.80 -11.06 -18.87
CA LYS A 186 12.70 -10.59 -17.83
C LYS A 186 12.01 -9.59 -16.94
N VAL A 187 12.15 -9.77 -15.63
CA VAL A 187 11.65 -8.83 -14.63
C VAL A 187 12.83 -8.23 -13.88
N LYS A 188 12.86 -6.91 -13.75
CA LYS A 188 13.77 -6.21 -12.86
C LYS A 188 13.02 -5.73 -11.62
N VAL A 189 13.60 -5.96 -10.44
CA VAL A 189 13.10 -5.44 -9.16
C VAL A 189 14.10 -4.44 -8.61
N MET A 190 13.77 -3.15 -8.69
CA MET A 190 14.59 -2.07 -8.18
C MET A 190 14.18 -1.73 -6.76
N ASP A 191 15.16 -1.81 -5.86
CA ASP A 191 14.98 -1.63 -4.43
C ASP A 191 16.05 -0.68 -3.88
N SER A 192 15.63 0.47 -3.34
CA SER A 192 16.51 1.47 -2.73
C SER A 192 17.21 1.00 -1.45
N LYS A 193 16.78 -0.09 -0.82
CA LYS A 193 17.48 -0.72 0.31
C LYS A 193 18.25 -1.98 -0.11
N ASN A 194 18.06 -2.48 -1.33
CA ASN A 194 18.67 -3.70 -1.86
C ASN A 194 18.45 -4.92 -0.96
N MET A 195 17.21 -5.13 -0.48
CA MET A 195 16.84 -6.20 0.46
C MET A 195 16.59 -7.56 -0.24
N GLY A 196 16.42 -7.58 -1.55
CA GLY A 196 16.15 -8.80 -2.32
C GLY A 196 14.66 -9.17 -2.35
N LEU A 197 14.36 -10.40 -2.82
CA LEU A 197 12.98 -10.90 -2.85
C LEU A 197 12.55 -11.45 -1.49
N THR A 198 11.41 -10.97 -1.01
CA THR A 198 10.66 -11.60 0.09
C THR A 198 9.68 -12.63 -0.49
N ARG A 199 9.13 -13.51 0.36
CA ARG A 199 8.10 -14.46 -0.07
C ARG A 199 6.88 -13.77 -0.69
N GLN A 200 6.38 -12.71 -0.06
CA GLN A 200 5.22 -11.96 -0.57
C GLN A 200 5.55 -11.25 -1.89
N LEU A 201 6.75 -10.66 -2.01
CA LEU A 201 7.19 -10.03 -3.24
C LEU A 201 7.31 -11.06 -4.37
N THR A 202 7.87 -12.24 -4.10
CA THR A 202 7.94 -13.34 -5.06
C THR A 202 6.56 -13.74 -5.58
N HIS A 203 5.57 -13.92 -4.68
CA HIS A 203 4.21 -14.27 -5.10
C HIS A 203 3.57 -13.17 -5.96
N GLN A 204 3.77 -11.90 -5.61
CA GLN A 204 3.27 -10.77 -6.38
C GLN A 204 3.91 -10.69 -7.77
N VAL A 205 5.23 -10.91 -7.88
CA VAL A 205 5.96 -10.94 -9.16
C VAL A 205 5.41 -12.04 -10.06
N ILE A 206 5.09 -13.21 -9.52
CA ILE A 206 4.51 -14.31 -10.29
C ILE A 206 3.08 -14.01 -10.71
N ASN A 207 2.26 -13.44 -9.83
CA ASN A 207 0.89 -13.03 -10.17
C ASN A 207 0.87 -11.98 -11.28
N LEU A 208 1.82 -11.03 -11.26
CA LEU A 208 1.95 -9.99 -12.28
C LEU A 208 2.58 -10.47 -13.58
N CYS A 209 3.66 -11.24 -13.51
CA CYS A 209 4.57 -11.47 -14.66
C CYS A 209 4.75 -12.95 -15.01
N GLY A 210 4.17 -13.88 -14.25
CA GLY A 210 4.37 -15.32 -14.40
C GLY A 210 3.53 -15.98 -15.49
N VAL A 211 2.81 -15.22 -16.31
CA VAL A 211 2.13 -15.74 -17.50
C VAL A 211 3.20 -16.03 -18.55
N VAL A 212 3.51 -17.32 -18.73
CA VAL A 212 4.39 -17.82 -19.79
C VAL A 212 3.49 -18.35 -20.90
N ASP A 213 3.67 -17.85 -22.12
CA ASP A 213 2.88 -18.28 -23.27
C ASP A 213 3.04 -19.79 -23.47
N SER A 214 1.96 -20.54 -23.25
CA SER A 214 1.94 -22.01 -23.33
C SER A 214 1.84 -22.54 -24.76
N ASN A 215 2.10 -21.69 -25.76
CA ASN A 215 1.86 -22.00 -27.17
C ASN A 215 3.10 -22.54 -27.91
N ASN A 216 4.21 -22.77 -27.22
CA ASN A 216 5.34 -23.51 -27.78
C ASN A 216 5.19 -24.98 -27.39
N ASP A 217 4.46 -25.73 -28.23
CA ASP A 217 4.28 -27.18 -28.12
C ASP A 217 5.60 -27.97 -28.36
N ASP A 218 6.72 -27.29 -28.64
CA ASP A 218 8.01 -27.89 -29.00
C ASP A 218 9.00 -28.03 -27.83
N ASP A 219 8.68 -27.57 -26.62
CA ASP A 219 9.59 -27.73 -25.46
C ASP A 219 9.29 -29.02 -24.68
N GLU A 220 9.95 -30.11 -25.08
CA GLU A 220 10.17 -31.34 -24.30
C GLU A 220 11.09 -31.10 -23.06
N ALA A 221 11.09 -29.87 -22.55
CA ALA A 221 11.71 -29.38 -21.33
C ALA A 221 10.84 -28.28 -20.72
N GLY A 222 9.54 -28.56 -20.54
CA GLY A 222 8.54 -27.67 -19.95
C GLY A 222 8.92 -27.14 -18.55
N ASN A 223 9.72 -26.09 -18.51
CA ASN A 223 10.14 -25.42 -17.29
C ASN A 223 10.21 -23.90 -17.55
N GLY A 224 9.04 -23.30 -17.82
CA GLY A 224 8.88 -21.85 -17.99
C GLY A 224 9.32 -21.14 -16.72
N THR A 225 10.58 -20.71 -16.66
CA THR A 225 11.19 -20.06 -15.51
C THR A 225 11.26 -18.57 -15.76
N LEU A 226 10.67 -17.78 -14.87
CA LEU A 226 10.73 -16.33 -14.91
C LEU A 226 12.12 -15.86 -14.43
N GLU A 227 12.85 -15.12 -15.27
CA GLU A 227 14.14 -14.55 -14.90
C GLU A 227 13.91 -13.20 -14.17
N VAL A 228 14.20 -13.18 -12.87
CA VAL A 228 14.10 -11.98 -12.03
C VAL A 228 15.48 -11.45 -11.71
N ARG A 229 15.75 -10.21 -12.11
CA ARG A 229 17.00 -9.48 -11.84
C ARG A 229 16.80 -8.47 -10.70
N LEU A 230 17.73 -8.49 -9.77
CA LEU A 230 17.80 -7.56 -8.64
C LEU A 230 19.03 -6.65 -8.85
N PRO A 231 18.91 -5.56 -9.61
CA PRO A 231 20.02 -4.63 -9.78
C PRO A 231 20.39 -3.95 -8.46
N ARG A 232 21.69 -3.76 -8.23
CA ARG A 232 22.17 -2.99 -7.09
C ARG A 232 21.92 -1.50 -7.33
N MET A 233 20.94 -0.95 -6.63
CA MET A 233 20.52 0.45 -6.72
C MET A 233 21.34 1.35 -5.80
N HIS A 234 21.39 2.66 -6.12
CA HIS A 234 21.91 3.65 -5.19
C HIS A 234 21.06 3.63 -3.91
N ARG A 235 21.70 3.32 -2.78
CA ARG A 235 20.99 3.06 -1.53
C ARG A 235 20.43 4.37 -0.94
N GLN A 236 19.16 4.36 -0.58
CA GLN A 236 18.57 5.47 0.18
C GLN A 236 19.25 5.63 1.54
N ARG A 237 19.25 6.85 2.06
CA ARG A 237 19.61 7.14 3.45
C ARG A 237 18.34 7.12 4.31
N GLY A 238 18.39 6.57 5.52
CA GLY A 238 17.22 6.44 6.39
C GLY A 238 16.21 5.38 5.94
N SER A 239 15.08 5.28 6.63
CA SER A 239 14.11 4.19 6.50
C SER A 239 12.86 4.52 5.67
N SER A 240 12.43 5.78 5.65
CA SER A 240 11.10 6.21 5.16
C SER A 240 11.03 6.58 3.67
N ASP A 241 12.17 6.80 3.00
CA ASP A 241 12.19 7.30 1.61
C ASP A 241 11.99 6.22 0.53
N CYS A 242 11.71 4.96 0.90
CA CYS A 242 11.55 3.88 -0.08
C CYS A 242 10.44 4.16 -1.10
N GLY A 243 9.32 4.74 -0.65
CA GLY A 243 8.21 5.10 -1.53
C GLY A 243 8.61 6.14 -2.58
N VAL A 244 9.31 7.21 -2.18
CA VAL A 244 9.69 8.27 -3.14
C VAL A 244 10.78 7.80 -4.11
N PHE A 245 11.69 6.93 -3.67
CA PHE A 245 12.64 6.29 -4.58
C PHE A 245 11.94 5.35 -5.57
N ALA A 246 10.97 4.56 -5.12
CA ALA A 246 10.22 3.66 -6.00
C ALA A 246 9.46 4.43 -7.09
N VAL A 247 8.81 5.55 -6.72
CA VAL A 247 8.15 6.46 -7.66
C VAL A 247 9.17 7.09 -8.63
N ALA A 248 10.34 7.52 -8.13
CA ALA A 248 11.40 8.08 -8.97
C ALA A 248 11.91 7.05 -9.99
N TYR A 249 12.12 5.79 -9.60
CA TYR A 249 12.53 4.72 -10.51
C TYR A 249 11.47 4.43 -11.58
N ALA A 250 10.19 4.37 -11.19
CA ALA A 250 9.08 4.17 -12.11
C ALA A 250 9.00 5.31 -13.13
N THR A 251 9.13 6.55 -12.65
CA THR A 251 9.13 7.75 -13.49
C THR A 251 10.29 7.73 -14.48
N GLU A 252 11.51 7.52 -14.00
CA GLU A 252 12.70 7.49 -14.86
C GLU A 252 12.57 6.44 -15.97
N MET A 253 12.05 5.25 -15.67
CA MET A 253 11.80 4.22 -16.69
C MET A 253 10.67 4.54 -17.65
N ALA A 254 9.62 5.23 -17.19
CA ALA A 254 8.54 5.67 -18.07
C ALA A 254 9.05 6.69 -19.11
N PHE A 255 10.00 7.52 -18.70
CA PHE A 255 10.77 8.42 -19.59
C PHE A 255 11.92 7.72 -20.34
N GLN A 256 11.93 6.39 -20.41
CA GLN A 256 12.93 5.57 -21.11
C GLN A 256 14.37 5.73 -20.58
N GLY A 257 14.53 6.26 -19.38
CA GLY A 257 15.81 6.35 -18.67
C GLY A 257 16.21 5.05 -17.98
N ASN A 258 17.41 5.05 -17.38
CA ASN A 258 17.93 3.90 -16.64
C ASN A 258 18.20 4.27 -15.17
N PRO A 259 17.29 3.91 -14.24
CA PRO A 259 17.43 4.22 -12.82
C PRO A 259 18.71 3.68 -12.18
N GLU A 260 19.29 2.60 -12.71
CA GLU A 260 20.49 1.98 -12.16
C GLU A 260 21.70 2.94 -12.23
N LEU A 261 21.78 3.73 -13.32
CA LEU A 261 22.85 4.69 -13.59
C LEU A 261 22.69 6.00 -12.79
N VAL A 262 21.49 6.25 -12.27
CA VAL A 262 21.13 7.53 -11.65
C VAL A 262 21.50 7.58 -10.17
N VAL A 263 22.11 8.70 -9.77
CA VAL A 263 22.28 9.08 -8.37
C VAL A 263 21.32 10.20 -8.03
N TYR A 264 20.21 9.86 -7.38
CA TYR A 264 19.18 10.83 -7.01
C TYR A 264 19.63 11.81 -5.92
N GLU A 265 19.17 13.05 -6.03
CA GLU A 265 19.33 14.06 -4.98
C GLU A 265 18.24 13.90 -3.91
N GLN A 266 18.43 12.90 -3.03
CA GLN A 266 17.42 12.45 -2.06
C GLN A 266 16.69 13.58 -1.30
N LYS A 267 17.43 14.61 -0.87
CA LYS A 267 16.87 15.77 -0.13
C LYS A 267 15.77 16.53 -0.89
N ARG A 268 15.73 16.42 -2.22
CA ARG A 268 14.75 17.11 -3.08
C ARG A 268 13.64 16.21 -3.58
N LEU A 269 13.71 14.90 -3.36
CA LEU A 269 12.76 13.94 -3.94
C LEU A 269 11.32 14.18 -3.45
N ARG A 270 11.13 14.41 -2.15
CA ARG A 270 9.78 14.62 -1.57
C ARG A 270 9.12 15.89 -2.07
N ARG A 271 9.84 17.02 -2.01
CA ARG A 271 9.37 18.31 -2.56
C ARG A 271 9.08 18.22 -4.06
N HIS A 272 9.88 17.45 -4.80
CA HIS A 272 9.64 17.22 -6.22
C HIS A 272 8.37 16.38 -6.46
N LEU A 273 8.16 15.32 -5.68
CA LEU A 273 6.93 14.52 -5.75
C LEU A 273 5.71 15.37 -5.39
N GLU A 274 5.78 16.20 -4.35
CA GLU A 274 4.73 17.14 -3.97
C GLU A 274 4.34 18.02 -5.17
N ALA A 275 5.32 18.66 -5.80
CA ALA A 275 5.10 19.49 -6.98
C ALA A 275 4.53 18.70 -8.18
N CYS A 276 4.95 17.45 -8.40
CA CYS A 276 4.38 16.61 -9.47
C CYS A 276 2.90 16.30 -9.21
N LEU A 277 2.54 16.00 -7.96
CA LEU A 277 1.15 15.72 -7.57
C LEU A 277 0.26 16.96 -7.73
N GLU A 278 0.72 18.12 -7.27
CA GLU A 278 0.00 19.40 -7.40
C GLU A 278 -0.17 19.84 -8.87
N CYS A 279 0.89 19.68 -9.67
CA CYS A 279 0.87 19.97 -11.10
C CYS A 279 0.19 18.89 -11.94
N ARG A 280 -0.18 17.74 -11.34
CA ARG A 280 -0.82 16.59 -12.00
C ARG A 280 0.02 16.05 -13.17
N GLU A 281 1.33 16.12 -13.03
CA GLU A 281 2.29 15.74 -14.06
C GLU A 281 3.58 15.22 -13.42
N MET A 282 3.92 13.97 -13.69
CA MET A 282 5.20 13.37 -13.29
C MET A 282 6.32 13.86 -14.20
N LYS A 283 7.42 14.27 -13.58
CA LYS A 283 8.65 14.71 -14.26
C LYS A 283 9.85 13.93 -13.73
N PRO A 284 10.89 13.70 -14.55
CA PRO A 284 12.13 13.09 -14.10
C PRO A 284 12.64 13.74 -12.81
N PHE A 285 13.01 12.91 -11.85
CA PHE A 285 13.35 13.37 -10.51
C PHE A 285 14.76 14.00 -10.45
N PRO A 286 15.01 14.89 -9.47
CA PRO A 286 16.31 15.55 -9.32
C PRO A 286 17.46 14.55 -9.14
N LYS A 287 18.51 14.75 -9.95
CA LYS A 287 19.73 13.93 -9.97
C LYS A 287 20.90 14.78 -9.48
N LYS A 288 21.89 14.15 -8.84
CA LYS A 288 23.15 14.83 -8.51
C LYS A 288 23.96 15.04 -9.79
N ALA A 289 24.65 16.17 -9.89
CA ALA A 289 25.58 16.48 -10.99
C ALA A 289 26.89 15.66 -10.96
N CYS A 290 27.01 14.68 -10.06
CA CYS A 290 28.17 13.79 -10.05
C CYS A 290 28.15 12.85 -11.26
N LYS A 291 29.30 12.28 -11.62
CA LYS A 291 29.39 11.27 -12.68
C LYS A 291 28.32 10.19 -12.41
N GLU A 292 27.46 9.98 -13.41
CA GLU A 292 26.54 8.85 -13.41
C GLU A 292 27.32 7.56 -13.14
N ARG A 293 26.66 6.59 -12.52
CA ARG A 293 27.29 5.28 -12.37
C ARG A 293 27.51 4.72 -13.76
N THR A 294 28.70 4.21 -14.03
CA THR A 294 29.00 3.60 -15.33
C THR A 294 28.42 2.18 -15.40
N ALA A 295 28.08 1.71 -16.60
CA ALA A 295 27.67 0.31 -16.78
C ALA A 295 28.72 -0.69 -16.24
N ARG A 296 30.00 -0.31 -16.20
CA ARG A 296 31.08 -1.10 -15.59
C ARG A 296 30.98 -1.16 -14.06
N GLU A 297 30.62 -0.06 -13.41
CA GLU A 297 30.36 -0.01 -11.96
C GLU A 297 29.06 -0.71 -11.56
N ILE A 298 28.11 -0.86 -12.50
CA ILE A 298 26.84 -1.57 -12.30
C ILE A 298 26.91 -3.03 -12.75
N GLY A 299 27.91 -3.39 -13.55
CA GLY A 299 27.91 -4.52 -14.47
C GLY A 299 27.33 -5.82 -13.93
N GLU A 300 26.93 -6.73 -14.82
CA GLU A 300 26.10 -7.92 -14.54
C GLU A 300 26.42 -8.69 -13.24
N ARG A 301 27.68 -8.70 -12.78
CA ARG A 301 28.10 -9.26 -11.48
C ARG A 301 27.49 -8.59 -10.23
N MET A 302 26.98 -7.37 -10.31
CA MET A 302 26.29 -6.69 -9.21
C MET A 302 24.78 -6.92 -9.22
N GLN A 303 24.25 -7.66 -10.19
CA GLN A 303 22.84 -8.05 -10.23
C GLN A 303 22.70 -9.48 -9.70
N VAL A 304 21.76 -9.70 -8.79
CA VAL A 304 21.37 -11.06 -8.40
C VAL A 304 20.28 -11.52 -9.35
N VAL A 305 20.51 -12.61 -10.08
CA VAL A 305 19.52 -13.24 -10.96
C VAL A 305 18.90 -14.42 -10.22
N GLN A 306 17.58 -14.43 -10.12
CA GLN A 306 16.80 -15.53 -9.57
C GLN A 306 15.87 -16.08 -10.65
N ARG A 307 15.90 -17.40 -10.84
CA ARG A 307 14.94 -18.11 -11.70
C ARG A 307 13.80 -18.61 -10.84
N ILE A 308 12.58 -18.17 -11.14
CA ILE A 308 11.39 -18.53 -10.38
C ILE A 308 10.53 -19.43 -11.26
N ASN A 309 10.22 -20.63 -10.78
CA ASN A 309 9.24 -21.49 -11.43
C ASN A 309 7.84 -21.18 -10.85
N PRO A 310 6.90 -20.64 -11.66
CA PRO A 310 5.54 -20.33 -11.21
C PRO A 310 4.74 -21.53 -10.68
N GLN A 311 5.05 -22.75 -11.14
CA GLN A 311 4.27 -23.97 -10.85
C GLN A 311 4.63 -24.61 -9.49
N HIS A 312 5.82 -24.38 -8.95
CA HIS A 312 6.31 -25.06 -7.73
C HIS A 312 5.92 -24.38 -6.40
N LEU A 313 5.19 -23.27 -6.41
CA LEU A 313 4.80 -22.57 -5.16
C LEU A 313 3.47 -23.04 -4.57
N SER A 314 2.82 -24.04 -5.18
CA SER A 314 1.55 -24.61 -4.71
C SER A 314 1.69 -25.69 -3.63
N THR A 315 2.90 -26.17 -3.31
CA THR A 315 3.11 -27.31 -2.40
C THR A 315 3.88 -26.88 -1.16
N ASN A 316 3.19 -26.31 -0.16
CA ASN A 316 3.59 -26.29 1.25
C ASN A 316 2.42 -25.76 2.08
N ALA A 317 1.36 -26.55 2.13
CA ALA A 317 0.30 -26.45 3.12
C ALA A 317 0.03 -27.86 3.65
N GLU A 318 0.99 -28.45 4.36
CA GLU A 318 0.69 -29.62 5.18
C GLU A 318 0.07 -29.14 6.50
N PRO A 319 -1.09 -29.69 6.90
CA PRO A 319 -1.65 -29.42 8.21
C PRO A 319 -0.81 -30.14 9.27
N VAL A 320 -0.38 -29.39 10.29
CA VAL A 320 0.25 -29.95 11.50
C VAL A 320 -0.74 -30.90 12.17
N GLY A 321 -0.62 -32.18 11.84
CA GLY A 321 -1.34 -33.26 12.48
C GLY A 321 -1.01 -33.30 13.96
N HIS A 322 -2.03 -33.14 14.80
CA HIS A 322 -1.94 -33.35 16.23
C HIS A 322 -1.50 -34.79 16.50
N GLN A 323 -0.30 -34.96 17.05
CA GLN A 323 0.04 -36.19 17.75
C GLN A 323 -0.78 -36.23 19.04
N ARG A 324 -1.74 -37.14 19.09
CA ARG A 324 -2.35 -37.58 20.35
C ARG A 324 -1.33 -38.44 21.09
N SER A 325 -0.94 -38.01 22.28
CA SER A 325 -0.36 -38.91 23.27
C SER A 325 -1.42 -39.93 23.70
N THR A 326 -1.04 -41.20 23.62
CA THR A 326 -1.52 -42.28 24.49
C THR A 326 -0.29 -42.93 25.09
#